data_AF-A0A2N2I120-F1
#
_entry.id   AF-A0A2N2I120-F1
#
_cell.length_a   1.000
_cell.length_b   1.000
_cell.length_c   1.000
_cell.angle_alpha   90.00
_cell.angle_beta   90.00
_cell.angle_gamma   90.00
#
_symmetry.space_group_name_H-M   'P 1'
#
loop_
_entity.id
_entity.type
_entity.pdbx_description
1 polymer ?
#
loop_
_entity_poly.entity_id
_entity_poly.type
_entity_poly.pdbx_seq_one_letter_code
_entity_poly.pdbx_strand_id
1 'polypeptide(L)'
;MVVICKVIKEPLVPLRHKFIRIIDSEHMWIFEKLSSDKTRVNYYNYTDPHCGSIPNMIVNSNIKDVPYYSLLNLRNLAKDQRYKELAPKYHIDEDMSIPDPFFLNSLFP
;
A
#
# COMPACT_ATOMS: atom_id res chain seq x y z
N MET A 1 -8.22 6.71 10.30
CA MET A 1 -7.51 5.41 10.23
C MET A 1 -6.08 5.64 9.77
N VAL A 2 -5.11 4.95 10.35
CA VAL A 2 -3.69 5.00 9.95
C VAL A 2 -3.22 3.59 9.65
N VAL A 3 -2.56 3.40 8.51
CA VAL A 3 -1.95 2.13 8.11
C VAL A 3 -0.46 2.36 7.91
N ILE A 4 0.36 1.64 8.66
CA ILE A 4 1.82 1.71 8.57
C ILE A 4 2.33 0.37 8.04
N CYS A 5 3.16 0.44 7.00
CA CYS A 5 3.81 -0.71 6.40
C CYS A 5 5.32 -0.55 6.61
N LYS A 6 5.95 -1.49 7.31
CA LYS A 6 7.40 -1.53 7.49
C LYS A 6 7.94 -2.85 6.95
N VAL A 7 9.12 -2.80 6.36
CA VAL A 7 9.82 -4.02 5.96
C VAL A 7 10.20 -4.82 7.20
N ILE A 8 9.96 -6.13 7.14
CA ILE A 8 10.43 -7.10 8.13
C ILE A 8 11.21 -8.21 7.43
N LYS A 9 12.23 -8.74 8.12
CA LYS A 9 12.95 -9.91 7.64
C LYS A 9 12.19 -11.17 8.09
N GLU A 10 11.50 -11.81 7.15
CA GLU A 10 10.76 -13.06 7.38
C GLU A 10 11.54 -14.25 6.78
N PRO A 11 12.09 -15.16 7.61
CA PRO A 11 12.79 -16.36 7.12
C PRO A 11 11.96 -17.26 6.21
N LEU A 12 10.64 -17.34 6.42
CA LEU A 12 9.73 -18.16 5.61
C LEU A 12 9.47 -17.58 4.22
N VAL A 13 9.90 -16.34 3.95
CA VAL A 13 9.83 -15.71 2.63
C VAL A 13 11.23 -15.71 2.02
N PRO A 14 11.57 -16.67 1.13
CA PRO A 14 12.92 -16.80 0.57
C PRO A 14 13.21 -15.74 -0.51
N LEU A 15 14.50 -15.47 -0.74
CA LEU A 15 14.95 -14.64 -1.85
C LEU A 15 14.60 -15.29 -3.19
N ARG A 16 14.21 -14.48 -4.18
CA ARG A 16 13.85 -14.96 -5.51
C ARG A 16 14.92 -14.52 -6.52
N HIS A 17 15.38 -15.44 -7.35
CA HIS A 17 16.55 -15.27 -8.24
C HIS A 17 16.44 -14.10 -9.26
N LYS A 18 15.24 -13.58 -9.53
CA LYS A 18 15.01 -12.46 -10.47
C LYS A 18 14.48 -11.18 -9.81
N PHE A 19 14.41 -11.16 -8.48
CA PHE A 19 13.83 -10.04 -7.74
C PHE A 19 14.83 -9.51 -6.73
N ILE A 20 14.87 -8.20 -6.64
CA ILE A 20 15.62 -7.49 -5.62
C ILE A 20 14.71 -7.35 -4.39
N ARG A 21 15.20 -7.80 -3.22
CA ARG A 21 14.48 -7.61 -1.96
C ARG A 21 14.81 -6.23 -1.40
N ILE A 22 13.79 -5.39 -1.28
CA ILE A 22 13.87 -4.16 -0.51
C ILE A 22 14.02 -4.55 0.96
N ILE A 23 15.09 -4.08 1.60
CA ILE A 23 15.42 -4.37 3.00
C ILE A 23 15.21 -3.17 3.92
N ASP A 24 15.06 -1.97 3.35
CA ASP A 24 14.80 -0.74 4.08
C ASP A 24 13.69 0.07 3.39
N SER A 25 12.50 0.05 3.99
CA SER A 25 11.36 0.81 3.48
C SER A 25 10.27 0.93 4.55
N GLU A 26 9.61 2.08 4.54
CA GLU A 26 8.47 2.40 5.38
C GLU A 26 7.47 3.24 4.60
N HIS A 27 6.21 2.81 4.61
CA HIS A 27 5.10 3.53 3.99
C HIS A 27 4.02 3.79 5.02
N MET A 28 3.35 4.94 4.91
CA MET A 28 2.26 5.31 5.80
C MET A 28 1.10 5.90 5.01
N TRP A 29 -0.09 5.41 5.30
CA TRP A 29 -1.36 5.91 4.77
C TRP A 29 -2.19 6.47 5.91
N ILE A 30 -2.61 7.72 5.79
CA ILE A 30 -3.48 8.40 6.75
C ILE A 30 -4.80 8.73 6.06
N PHE A 31 -5.90 8.24 6.62
CA PHE A 31 -7.25 8.46 6.13
C PHE A 31 -8.03 9.30 7.14
N GLU A 32 -8.41 10.51 6.72
CA GLU A 32 -9.17 11.46 7.52
C GLU A 32 -10.53 11.68 6.87
N LYS A 33 -11.61 11.45 7.62
CA LYS A 33 -12.96 11.75 7.14
C LYS A 33 -13.13 13.27 7.07
N LEU A 34 -13.51 13.78 5.90
CA LEU A 34 -13.86 15.19 5.71
C LEU A 34 -15.38 15.41 5.72
N SER A 35 -16.13 14.47 5.15
CA SER A 35 -17.60 14.45 5.11
C SER A 35 -18.10 13.01 4.95
N SER A 36 -19.41 12.81 4.77
CA SER A 36 -19.99 11.49 4.49
C SER A 36 -19.51 10.87 3.17
N ASP A 37 -19.09 11.70 2.22
CA ASP A 37 -18.72 11.31 0.85
C ASP A 37 -17.25 11.62 0.49
N LYS A 38 -16.46 12.18 1.42
CA LYS A 38 -15.08 12.58 1.18
C LYS A 38 -14.14 12.15 2.30
N THR A 39 -13.00 11.64 1.88
CA THR A 39 -11.88 11.25 2.73
C THR A 39 -10.62 11.92 2.20
N ARG A 40 -9.88 12.60 3.07
CA ARG A 40 -8.51 13.02 2.77
C ARG A 40 -7.58 11.83 2.96
N VAL A 41 -6.71 11.61 1.99
CA VAL A 41 -5.68 10.57 2.06
C VAL A 41 -4.32 11.23 1.96
N ASN A 42 -3.49 11.07 2.99
CA ASN A 42 -2.07 11.40 2.94
C ASN A 42 -1.27 10.10 2.79
N TYR A 43 -0.36 10.07 1.83
CA TYR A 43 0.52 8.93 1.59
C TYR A 43 1.97 9.36 1.68
N TYR A 44 2.72 8.69 2.56
CA TYR A 44 4.15 8.88 2.74
C TYR A 44 4.86 7.60 2.33
N ASN A 45 5.89 7.74 1.49
CA ASN A 45 6.69 6.63 1.01
C ASN A 45 8.16 6.94 1.26
N TYR A 46 8.82 6.05 2.00
CA TYR A 46 10.26 5.92 2.02
C TYR A 46 10.63 4.52 1.56
N THR A 47 11.53 4.43 0.59
CA THR A 47 12.05 3.17 0.09
C THR A 47 13.50 3.36 -0.28
N ASP A 48 14.38 2.66 0.42
CA ASP A 48 15.76 2.54 0.01
C ASP A 48 15.97 1.15 -0.61
N PRO A 49 16.10 1.09 -1.94
CA PRO A 49 16.29 -0.19 -2.60
C PRO A 49 17.65 -0.83 -2.27
N HIS A 50 18.62 -0.11 -1.67
CA HIS A 50 19.97 -0.49 -1.15
C HIS A 50 20.59 -1.82 -1.63
N CYS A 51 20.38 -2.19 -2.87
CA CYS A 51 20.82 -3.46 -3.43
C CYS A 51 22.01 -3.29 -4.36
N GLY A 52 22.80 -2.23 -4.16
CA GLY A 52 24.09 -1.99 -4.83
C GLY A 52 24.06 -1.91 -6.36
N SER A 53 22.88 -2.02 -6.98
CA SER A 53 22.72 -2.30 -8.42
C SER A 53 21.63 -1.47 -9.11
N ILE A 54 20.86 -0.67 -8.34
CA ILE A 54 19.88 0.27 -8.92
C ILE A 54 20.49 1.67 -8.89
N PRO A 55 20.72 2.31 -10.06
CA PRO A 55 21.21 3.67 -10.13
C PRO A 55 20.26 4.65 -9.43
N ASN A 56 20.80 5.60 -8.66
CA ASN A 56 20.03 6.65 -7.97
C ASN A 56 19.14 7.46 -8.93
N MET A 57 19.52 7.58 -10.21
CA MET A 57 18.68 8.22 -11.22
C MET A 57 17.31 7.53 -11.36
N ILE A 58 17.28 6.19 -11.32
CA ILE A 58 16.03 5.42 -11.40
C ILE A 58 15.23 5.57 -10.11
N VAL A 59 15.89 5.58 -8.96
CA VAL A 59 15.21 5.79 -7.67
C VAL A 59 14.57 7.19 -7.63
N ASN A 60 15.33 8.21 -8.00
CA ASN A 60 14.89 9.61 -7.97
C ASN A 60 13.84 9.91 -9.03
N SER A 61 13.88 9.28 -10.21
CA SER A 61 12.85 9.49 -11.23
C SER A 61 11.47 9.02 -10.75
N ASN A 62 11.42 8.02 -9.87
CA ASN A 62 10.18 7.42 -9.38
C ASN A 62 9.64 8.09 -8.11
N ILE A 63 10.38 9.02 -7.48
CA ILE A 63 10.01 9.60 -6.17
C ILE A 63 8.69 10.39 -6.21
N LYS A 64 8.35 10.96 -7.37
CA LYS A 64 7.08 11.70 -7.58
C LYS A 64 5.98 10.80 -8.12
N ASP A 65 6.33 9.93 -9.06
CA ASP A 65 5.36 9.13 -9.80
C ASP A 65 4.73 8.06 -8.92
N VAL A 66 5.52 7.36 -8.09
CA VAL A 66 5.02 6.31 -7.19
C VAL A 66 3.91 6.82 -6.27
N PRO A 67 4.10 7.89 -5.46
CA PRO A 67 3.02 8.38 -4.61
C PRO A 67 1.85 8.95 -5.40
N TYR A 68 2.10 9.65 -6.52
CA TYR A 68 1.05 10.21 -7.36
C TYR A 68 0.12 9.12 -7.93
N TYR A 69 0.69 8.13 -8.61
CA TYR A 69 -0.08 7.05 -9.22
C TYR A 69 -0.71 6.14 -8.18
N SER A 70 -0.09 5.95 -7.02
CA SER A 70 -0.69 5.19 -5.91
C SER A 70 -2.00 5.85 -5.42
N LEU A 71 -1.99 7.17 -5.19
CA LEU A 71 -3.19 7.92 -4.80
C LEU A 71 -4.24 7.95 -5.91
N LEU A 72 -3.82 8.11 -7.17
CA LEU A 72 -4.72 8.10 -8.32
C LEU A 72 -5.41 6.75 -8.48
N ASN A 73 -4.66 5.65 -8.38
CA ASN A 73 -5.18 4.30 -8.48
C ASN A 73 -6.12 3.97 -7.32
N LEU A 74 -5.76 4.36 -6.09
CA LEU A 74 -6.65 4.21 -4.94
C LEU A 74 -7.98 4.96 -5.14
N ARG A 75 -7.94 6.18 -5.68
CA ARG A 75 -9.15 6.94 -6.02
C ARG A 75 -10.01 6.23 -7.06
N ASN A 76 -9.39 5.55 -8.02
CA ASN A 76 -10.11 4.78 -9.03
C ASN A 76 -10.74 3.52 -8.43
N LEU A 77 -10.01 2.78 -7.58
CA LEU A 77 -10.53 1.62 -6.87
C LEU A 77 -11.71 1.99 -5.95
N ALA A 78 -11.64 3.12 -5.25
CA ALA A 78 -12.73 3.60 -4.40
C ALA A 78 -14.02 3.93 -5.18
N LYS A 79 -13.92 4.16 -6.49
CA LYS A 79 -15.08 4.40 -7.37
C LYS A 79 -15.65 3.13 -7.98
N ASP A 80 -14.84 2.07 -8.05
CA ASP A 80 -15.22 0.80 -8.65
C ASP A 80 -16.31 0.13 -7.82
N GLN A 81 -17.36 -0.30 -8.54
CA GLN A 81 -18.58 -0.85 -7.96
C GLN A 81 -18.31 -2.10 -7.11
N ARG A 82 -17.33 -2.92 -7.50
CA ARG A 82 -16.95 -4.14 -6.77
C ARG A 82 -16.58 -3.84 -5.32
N TYR A 83 -15.83 -2.77 -5.08
CA TYR A 83 -15.45 -2.39 -3.72
C TYR A 83 -16.58 -1.71 -2.94
N LYS A 84 -17.50 -1.03 -3.62
CA LYS A 84 -18.71 -0.47 -2.98
C LYS A 84 -19.65 -1.55 -2.48
N GLU A 85 -19.77 -2.65 -3.22
CA GLU A 85 -20.59 -3.80 -2.83
C GLU A 85 -19.97 -4.61 -1.69
N LEU A 86 -18.64 -4.65 -1.62
CA LEU A 86 -17.93 -5.30 -0.52
C LEU A 86 -17.90 -4.44 0.75
N ALA A 87 -18.00 -3.11 0.66
CA ALA A 87 -17.86 -2.23 1.80
C ALA A 87 -18.85 -2.54 2.97
N PRO A 88 -20.14 -2.86 2.73
CA PRO A 88 -21.03 -3.26 3.83
C PRO A 88 -20.67 -4.61 4.46
N LYS A 89 -20.12 -5.55 3.67
CA LYS A 89 -19.67 -6.85 4.19
C LYS A 89 -18.50 -6.68 5.16
N TYR A 90 -17.65 -5.69 4.89
CA TYR A 90 -16.51 -5.32 5.71
C TYR A 90 -16.79 -3.97 6.36
N HIS A 91 -17.95 -3.78 7.00
CA HIS A 91 -18.13 -2.65 7.91
C HIS A 91 -17.06 -2.76 9.01
N ILE A 92 -15.91 -2.12 8.75
CA ILE A 92 -14.81 -1.93 9.69
C ILE A 92 -15.33 -0.87 10.67
N ASP A 93 -16.19 -1.29 11.60
CA ASP A 93 -16.28 -0.62 12.88
C ASP A 93 -14.87 -0.59 13.47
N GLU A 94 -14.51 0.45 14.22
CA GLU A 94 -13.14 0.90 14.53
C GLU A 94 -12.20 -0.14 15.23
N ASP A 95 -12.68 -1.35 15.44
CA ASP A 95 -11.95 -2.55 15.81
C ASP A 95 -11.65 -3.39 14.56
N MET A 96 -10.41 -3.33 14.05
CA MET A 96 -9.87 -4.50 13.37
C MET A 96 -8.40 -4.67 13.71
N SER A 97 -8.17 -5.48 14.72
CA SER A 97 -6.94 -6.24 14.85
C SER A 97 -6.86 -7.26 13.70
N ILE A 98 -6.13 -6.88 12.65
CA ILE A 98 -5.60 -7.74 11.57
C ILE A 98 -6.65 -8.24 10.55
N PRO A 99 -6.56 -7.83 9.26
CA PRO A 99 -7.40 -8.41 8.23
C PRO A 99 -6.98 -9.85 7.90
N ASP A 100 -7.98 -10.69 7.65
CA ASP A 100 -7.85 -12.09 7.25
C ASP A 100 -6.85 -12.27 6.08
N PRO A 101 -5.78 -13.10 6.23
CA PRO A 101 -4.76 -13.31 5.20
C PRO A 101 -5.30 -13.86 3.86
N PHE A 102 -6.54 -14.38 3.81
CA PHE A 102 -7.15 -14.82 2.56
C PHE A 102 -7.70 -13.68 1.69
N PHE A 103 -7.82 -12.45 2.22
CA PHE A 103 -8.41 -11.31 1.52
C PHE A 103 -7.59 -10.83 0.31
N LEU A 104 -6.25 -10.78 0.42
CA LEU A 104 -5.39 -10.23 -0.63
C LEU A 104 -5.41 -11.07 -1.92
N ASN A 105 -5.60 -12.39 -1.82
CA ASN A 105 -5.64 -13.29 -2.98
C ASN A 105 -6.96 -13.22 -3.76
N SER A 106 -8.01 -12.62 -3.20
CA SER A 106 -9.32 -12.49 -3.86
C SER A 106 -9.50 -11.18 -4.64
N LEU A 107 -8.64 -10.19 -4.39
CA LEU A 107 -8.75 -8.86 -5.00
C LEU A 107 -7.92 -8.69 -6.28
N PHE A 108 -6.98 -9.60 -6.54
CA PHE A 108 -6.14 -9.59 -7.72
C PHE A 108 -6.12 -11.00 -8.33
N PRO A 109 -6.85 -11.26 -9.42
CA PRO A 109 -6.76 -12.52 -10.16
C PRO A 109 -5.39 -12.72 -10.82
#